data_AF-A0A482V7H3-F1
#
_entry.id   AF-A0A482V7H3-F1
#
_cell.length_a   1.000
_cell.length_b   1.000
_cell.length_c   1.000
_cell.angle_alpha   90.00
_cell.angle_beta   90.00
_cell.angle_gamma   90.00
#
_symmetry.space_group_name_H-M   'P 1'
#
loop_
_entity.id
_entity.type
_entity.pdbx_description
1 polymer ?
#
loop_
_entity_poly.entity_id
_entity_poly.type
_entity_poly.pdbx_seq_one_letter_code
_entity_poly.pdbx_strand_id
1 'polypeptide(L)' 'MAVLQYFNSKPSEEHLFRCMKALSKFVQISSQEVPQLIQMIGPDPKSFKGTSERIDALIEQIIIKLR' A
#
# COMPACT_ATOMS: atom_id res chain seq x y z
N MET A 1 5.77 -9.20 3.33
CA MET A 1 5.71 -9.90 2.03
C MET A 1 4.30 -10.39 1.67
N ALA A 2 3.57 -11.09 2.56
CA ALA A 2 2.22 -11.60 2.24
C ALA A 2 1.21 -10.52 1.79
N VAL A 3 1.22 -9.33 2.42
CA VAL A 3 0.33 -8.21 2.04
C VAL A 3 0.60 -7.70 0.63
N LEU A 4 1.87 -7.57 0.23
CA LEU A 4 2.25 -7.09 -1.11
C LEU A 4 1.88 -8.12 -2.19
N GLN A 5 2.05 -9.41 -1.89
CA GLN A 5 1.62 -10.49 -2.79
C GLN A 5 0.09 -10.58 -2.87
N TYR A 6 -0.62 -10.31 -1.77
CA TYR A 6 -2.08 -10.28 -1.75
C TYR A 6 -2.65 -9.20 -2.68
N PHE A 7 -1.98 -8.06 -2.82
CA PHE A 7 -2.37 -7.02 -3.77
C PHE A 7 -2.38 -7.48 -5.24
N ASN A 8 -1.52 -8.42 -5.63
CA ASN A 8 -1.52 -8.99 -6.98
C ASN A 8 -2.81 -9.77 -7.30
N SER A 9 -3.55 -10.22 -6.28
CA SER A 9 -4.82 -10.94 -6.46
C SER A 9 -6.04 -10.03 -6.70
N LYS A 10 -5.86 -8.70 -6.77
CA LYS A 10 -6.94 -7.70 -6.90
C LYS A 10 -8.08 -7.94 -5.89
N PRO A 11 -7.78 -7.82 -4.58
CA PRO A 11 -8.76 -8.11 -3.54
C PRO A 11 -9.94 -7.15 -3.56
N SER A 12 -11.04 -7.53 -2.92
CA SER A 12 -12.20 -6.65 -2.73
C SER A 12 -11.80 -5.37 -2.00
N GLU A 13 -12.56 -4.30 -2.23
CA GLU A 13 -12.27 -2.96 -1.72
C GLU A 13 -12.06 -2.96 -0.19
N GLU A 14 -12.86 -3.71 0.57
CA GLU A 14 -12.73 -3.77 2.03
C GLU A 14 -11.41 -4.41 2.48
N HIS A 15 -11.01 -5.52 1.85
CA HIS A 15 -9.75 -6.18 2.16
C HIS A 15 -8.56 -5.33 1.72
N LEU A 16 -8.65 -4.71 0.54
CA LEU A 16 -7.66 -3.78 0.04
C LEU A 16 -7.46 -2.62 1.03
N PHE A 17 -8.54 -2.01 1.51
CA PHE A 17 -8.48 -0.94 2.52
C PHE A 17 -7.78 -1.39 3.80
N ARG A 18 -8.14 -2.54 4.36
CA ARG A 18 -7.50 -3.06 5.60
C ARG A 18 -6.00 -3.29 5.40
N CYS A 19 -5.61 -3.88 4.27
CA CYS A 19 -4.22 -4.13 3.92
C CYS A 19 -3.44 -2.84 3.66
N MET A 20 -4.00 -1.88 2.91
CA MET A 20 -3.37 -0.56 2.68
C MET A 20 -3.22 0.22 3.98
N LYS A 21 -4.20 0.13 4.88
CA LYS A 21 -4.15 0.78 6.19
C LYS A 21 -3.00 0.23 7.03
N ALA A 22 -2.84 -1.10 7.07
CA ALA A 22 -1.69 -1.71 7.72
C ALA A 22 -0.36 -1.29 7.08
N LEU A 23 -0.30 -1.29 5.74
CA LEU A 23 0.89 -0.87 4.99
C LEU A 23 1.28 0.58 5.29
N SER A 24 0.32 1.50 5.31
CA SER A 24 0.55 2.92 5.65
C SER A 24 1.21 3.09 7.02
N LYS A 25 0.79 2.28 8.01
CA LYS A 25 1.42 2.28 9.35
C LYS A 25 2.83 1.72 9.30
N PHE A 26 3.07 0.62 8.59
CA PHE A 26 4.41 0.04 8.48
C PHE A 26 5.41 0.98 7.82
N VAL A 27 4.98 1.69 6.77
CA VAL A 27 5.77 2.71 6.10
C VAL A 27 6.11 3.90 7.03
N GLN A 28 5.22 4.22 7.98
CA GLN A 28 5.50 5.25 8.99
C GLN A 28 6.48 4.78 10.08
N ILE A 29 6.45 3.50 10.44
CA ILE A 29 7.32 2.93 11.49
C ILE A 29 8.73 2.65 10.95
N SER A 30 8.84 2.04 9.75
CA SER A 30 10.10 1.73 9.10
C SER A 30 10.18 2.51 7.78
N SER A 31 10.82 3.67 7.85
CA SER A 31 10.87 4.65 6.76
C SER A 31 11.84 4.30 5.63
N GLN A 32 12.62 3.22 5.74
CA GLN A 32 13.57 2.80 4.70
C GLN A 32 13.25 1.40 4.17
N GLU A 33 13.22 0.39 5.05
CA GLU A 33 13.06 -1.00 4.60
C GLU A 33 11.68 -1.26 3.97
N VAL A 34 10.60 -0.74 4.56
CA VAL A 34 9.25 -0.98 4.04
C VAL A 34 9.02 -0.29 2.69
N PRO A 35 9.39 0.99 2.49
CA PRO A 35 9.39 1.62 1.16
C PRO A 35 10.16 0.82 0.10
N GLN A 36 11.38 0.37 0.44
CA GLN A 36 12.21 -0.43 -0.47
C GLN A 36 11.55 -1.77 -0.83
N LEU A 37 10.96 -2.45 0.16
CA LEU A 37 10.22 -3.70 -0.07
C LEU A 37 8.97 -3.49 -0.95
N ILE A 38 8.26 -2.36 -0.80
CA ILE A 38 7.13 -2.02 -1.67
C ILE A 38 7.62 -1.87 -3.11
N GLN A 39 8.69 -1.12 -3.34
CA GLN A 39 9.26 -0.89 -4.68
C GLN A 39 9.77 -2.19 -5.33
N MET A 40 10.30 -3.12 -4.55
CA MET A 40 10.91 -4.35 -5.06
C MET A 40 9.92 -5.51 -5.26
N ILE A 41 8.84 -5.61 -4.47
CA ILE A 41 7.97 -6.80 -4.40
C ILE A 41 6.52 -6.51 -4.76
N GLY A 42 6.01 -5.33 -4.43
CA GLY A 42 4.60 -5.00 -4.52
C GLY A 42 4.22 -4.37 -5.85
N PRO A 43 2.97 -4.52 -6.29
CA PRO A 43 2.42 -3.63 -7.30
C PRO A 43 2.46 -2.19 -6.78
N ASP A 44 2.72 -1.22 -7.67
CA ASP A 44 2.73 0.21 -7.31
C ASP A 44 1.41 0.56 -6.60
N PRO A 45 1.43 1.13 -5.37
CA PRO A 45 0.21 1.54 -4.66
C PRO A 45 -0.73 2.40 -5.50
N LYS A 46 -0.20 3.18 -6.48
CA LYS A 46 -0.99 3.99 -7.42
C LYS A 46 -1.91 3.17 -8.32
N SER A 47 -1.61 1.89 -8.53
CA SER A 47 -2.44 0.98 -9.34
C SER A 47 -3.84 0.75 -8.75
N PHE A 48 -4.01 1.05 -7.46
CA PHE A 48 -5.28 0.93 -6.75
C PHE A 48 -6.04 2.26 -6.62
N LYS A 49 -5.53 3.35 -7.22
CA LYS A 49 -6.16 4.66 -7.16
C LYS A 49 -7.53 4.64 -7.86
N GLY A 50 -8.52 5.29 -7.27
CA GLY A 50 -9.90 5.32 -7.77
C GLY A 50 -10.77 4.14 -7.33
N THR A 51 -10.24 3.22 -6.50
CA THR A 51 -11.07 2.15 -5.91
C THR A 51 -12.06 2.72 -4.89
N SER A 52 -11.60 3.63 -4.03
CA SER A 52 -12.43 4.38 -3.08
C SER A 52 -11.67 5.57 -2.50
N GLU A 53 -12.36 6.61 -2.04
CA GLU A 53 -11.74 7.81 -1.47
C GLU A 53 -10.81 7.48 -0.28
N ARG A 54 -11.22 6.53 0.57
CA ARG A 54 -10.44 6.09 1.73
C ARG A 54 -9.15 5.37 1.35
N ILE A 55 -9.16 4.65 0.22
CA ILE A 55 -7.98 3.99 -0.32
C ILE A 55 -7.04 5.04 -0.92
N ASP A 56 -7.58 6.00 -1.67
CA ASP A 56 -6.81 7.07 -2.28
C ASP A 56 -6.04 7.90 -1.23
N ALA A 57 -6.70 8.23 -0.10
CA ALA A 57 -6.06 8.90 1.03
C ALA A 57 -4.89 8.10 1.63
N LEU A 58 -4.97 6.76 1.68
CA LEU A 58 -3.89 5.92 2.19
C LEU A 58 -2.75 5.81 1.18
N ILE A 59 -3.05 5.75 -0.11
CA ILE A 59 -2.07 5.76 -1.19
C ILE A 59 -1.23 7.05 -1.13
N GLU A 60 -1.86 8.20 -0.93
CA GLU A 60 -1.13 9.48 -0.79
C GLU A 60 -0.16 9.46 0.39
N GLN A 61 -0.59 8.96 1.56
CA GLN A 61 0.28 8.83 2.73
C GLN A 61 1.49 7.93 2.47
N ILE A 62 1.29 6.83 1.74
CA ILE A 62 2.35 5.88 1.40
C ILE A 62 3.32 6.49 0.37
N ILE A 63 2.81 7.18 -0.66
CA ILE A 63 3.63 7.80 -1.72
C ILE A 63 4.57 8.88 -1.17
N ILE A 64 4.10 9.68 -0.20
CA ILE A 64 4.95 10.70 0.43
C ILE A 64 6.21 10.08 1.05
N LYS A 65 6.13 8.84 1.51
CA LYS A 65 7.22 8.09 2.16
C LYS A 65 7.98 7.16 1.22
N LEU A 66 7.53 7.01 -0.02
CA LEU A 66 8.22 6.26 -1.08
C LEU A 66 9.25 7.11 -1.84
N ARG A 67 9.37 8.41 -1.52
CA ARG A 67 10.36 9.33 -2.07
C ARG A 67 11.75 9.12 -1.47
#